data_AF-A0A9P5PP35-F1
#
_entry.id   AF-A0A9P5PP35-F1
#
_cell.length_a   1.000
_cell.length_b   1.000
_cell.length_c   1.000
_cell.angle_alpha   90.00
_cell.angle_beta   90.00
_cell.angle_gamma   90.00
#
_symmetry.space_group_name_H-M   'P 1'
#
loop_
_entity.id
_entity.type
_entity.pdbx_description
1 polymer ?
#
loop_
_entity_poly.entity_id
_entity_poly.type
_entity_poly.pdbx_seq_one_letter_code
_entity_poly.pdbx_strand_id
1 'polypeptide(L)'
;MAVATEETWTCDLVPNCPLEKFSTSSKLHRTDYHSLQRSIQYAGETVLIRRLGGQDGKLECPCGEPKHARYNYQKISNMCSLRTGHPSADETKYNDWTEDTYSQRPRRIRTKSTTPAGSNSDSTTSTSPPPTSKRKSDEQPSSSRNIRPKLQSNDIIECVPNTDKLAVLKKESDRLDKKLEKKKKKEEAEIRDLESQIEDLKAEIDAKRQQINAYRFRE
;
A
#
# COMPACT_ATOMS: atom_id res chain seq x y z
N MET A 1 -18.14 -14.53 -17.56
CA MET A 1 -16.96 -13.67 -17.30
C MET A 1 -16.32 -14.14 -16.01
N ALA A 2 -15.13 -14.72 -16.06
CA ALA A 2 -14.43 -15.18 -14.86
C ALA A 2 -13.84 -13.96 -14.13
N VAL A 3 -14.22 -13.78 -12.87
CA VAL A 3 -13.62 -12.75 -12.00
C VAL A 3 -12.29 -13.30 -11.52
N ALA A 4 -11.17 -12.76 -12.01
CA ALA A 4 -9.86 -13.13 -11.53
C ALA A 4 -9.75 -12.75 -10.04
N THR A 5 -9.65 -13.76 -9.17
CA THR A 5 -9.41 -13.55 -7.74
C THR A 5 -7.98 -13.03 -7.57
N GLU A 6 -7.83 -11.82 -7.01
CA GLU A 6 -6.53 -11.24 -6.68
C GLU A 6 -5.90 -12.06 -5.55
N GLU A 7 -4.91 -12.89 -5.86
CA GLU A 7 -4.05 -13.48 -4.84
C GLU A 7 -3.23 -12.36 -4.20
N THR A 8 -3.40 -12.16 -2.90
CA THR A 8 -2.64 -11.17 -2.13
C THR A 8 -1.69 -11.91 -1.20
N TRP A 9 -0.40 -11.58 -1.23
CA TRP A 9 0.50 -12.03 -0.16
C TRP A 9 0.12 -11.30 1.13
N THR A 10 0.02 -12.06 2.22
CA THR A 10 -0.13 -11.50 3.55
C THR A 10 1.21 -10.92 3.99
N CYS A 11 1.26 -9.60 4.23
CA CYS A 11 2.44 -8.93 4.81
C CYS A 11 2.89 -9.52 6.15
N ASP A 12 2.04 -10.32 6.79
CA ASP A 12 2.34 -10.97 8.07
C ASP A 12 3.57 -11.90 8.00
N LEU A 13 4.03 -12.25 6.79
CA LEU A 13 5.20 -13.10 6.55
C LEU A 13 6.52 -12.35 6.31
N VAL A 14 6.51 -11.03 6.13
CA VAL A 14 7.75 -10.23 5.98
C VAL A 14 7.86 -9.21 7.12
N PRO A 15 8.25 -9.65 8.33
CA PRO A 15 8.60 -8.72 9.40
C PRO A 15 9.76 -7.83 8.91
N ASN A 16 9.60 -6.51 9.01
CA ASN A 16 10.50 -5.46 8.48
C ASN A 16 10.46 -5.27 6.95
N CYS A 17 9.29 -4.97 6.38
CA CYS A 17 9.26 -4.46 5.01
C CYS A 17 10.04 -3.13 4.92
N PRO A 18 11.13 -3.04 4.15
CA PRO A 18 11.90 -1.79 4.03
C PRO A 18 11.06 -0.66 3.42
N LEU A 19 9.95 -1.02 2.77
CA LEU A 19 9.05 -0.09 2.10
C LEU A 19 7.93 0.46 3.00
N GLU A 20 7.85 0.08 4.27
CA GLU A 20 6.77 0.51 5.18
C GLU A 20 6.73 2.04 5.35
N LYS A 21 7.89 2.70 5.24
CA LYS A 21 8.04 4.16 5.31
C LYS A 21 7.39 4.92 4.14
N PHE A 22 7.02 4.25 3.04
CA PHE A 22 6.54 4.91 1.82
C PHE A 22 5.02 5.04 1.71
N SER A 23 4.24 4.60 2.71
CA SER A 23 2.78 4.70 2.68
C SER A 23 2.21 5.44 3.88
N THR A 24 1.08 6.11 3.67
CA THR A 24 0.33 6.82 4.72
C THR A 24 -0.52 5.90 5.58
N SER A 25 -0.75 4.65 5.15
CA SER A 25 -1.44 3.62 5.94
C SER A 25 -0.95 2.22 5.62
N SER A 26 -0.91 1.33 6.62
CA SER A 26 -0.52 -0.07 6.45
C SER A 26 -1.41 -0.80 5.44
N LYS A 27 -2.70 -0.44 5.36
CA LYS A 27 -3.63 -1.01 4.36
C LYS A 27 -3.23 -0.63 2.94
N LEU A 28 -3.00 0.66 2.66
CA LEU A 28 -2.54 1.12 1.34
C LEU A 28 -1.16 0.55 1.00
N HIS A 29 -0.26 0.45 2.00
CA HIS A 29 1.05 -0.16 1.81
C HIS A 29 0.95 -1.59 1.31
N ARG A 30 0.16 -2.42 1.99
CA ARG A 30 -0.09 -3.81 1.59
C ARG A 30 -0.65 -3.89 0.18
N THR A 31 -1.65 -3.06 -0.11
CA THR A 31 -2.32 -3.01 -1.41
C THR A 31 -1.38 -2.59 -2.54
N ASP A 32 -0.50 -1.61 -2.34
CA ASP A 32 0.36 -1.06 -3.40
C ASP A 32 1.68 -1.81 -3.58
N TYR A 33 2.24 -2.37 -2.49
CA TYR A 33 3.58 -2.97 -2.46
C TYR A 33 3.59 -4.48 -2.26
N HIS A 34 2.46 -5.12 -1.97
CA HIS A 34 2.42 -6.57 -1.69
C HIS A 34 1.34 -7.32 -2.49
N SER A 35 0.68 -6.65 -3.43
CA SER A 35 -0.18 -7.35 -4.41
C SER A 35 0.70 -8.19 -5.35
N LEU A 36 0.37 -9.48 -5.51
CA LEU A 36 1.09 -10.36 -6.44
C LEU A 36 0.81 -10.02 -7.89
N GLN A 37 -0.44 -9.64 -8.18
CA GLN A 37 -0.90 -9.35 -9.51
C GLN A 37 -1.87 -8.18 -9.49
N ARG A 38 -1.89 -7.41 -10.58
CA ARG A 38 -2.82 -6.30 -10.79
C ARG A 38 -3.17 -6.16 -12.24
N SER A 39 -4.40 -5.74 -12.52
CA SER A 39 -4.81 -5.35 -13.86
C SER A 39 -4.48 -3.88 -14.11
N ILE A 40 -3.82 -3.56 -15.23
CA ILE A 40 -3.63 -2.17 -15.69
C ILE A 40 -4.10 -2.00 -17.13
N GLN A 41 -4.43 -0.76 -17.50
CA GLN A 41 -4.67 -0.42 -18.89
C GLN A 41 -3.35 -0.12 -19.60
N TYR A 42 -3.06 -0.82 -20.69
CA TYR A 42 -1.90 -0.62 -21.55
C TYR A 42 -2.31 -0.79 -23.02
N ALA A 43 -1.98 0.19 -23.86
CA ALA A 43 -2.37 0.20 -25.28
C ALA A 43 -3.88 0.02 -25.54
N GLY A 44 -4.74 0.44 -24.61
CA GLY A 44 -6.20 0.30 -24.71
C GLY A 44 -6.75 -1.06 -24.23
N GLU A 45 -5.87 -1.95 -23.77
CA GLU A 45 -6.25 -3.28 -23.25
C GLU A 45 -5.95 -3.40 -21.76
N THR A 46 -6.76 -4.20 -21.07
CA THR A 46 -6.52 -4.53 -19.66
C THR A 46 -5.58 -5.71 -19.56
N VAL A 47 -4.34 -5.45 -19.16
CA VAL A 47 -3.27 -6.44 -19.02
C VAL A 47 -3.06 -6.77 -17.54
N LEU A 48 -2.95 -8.07 -17.22
CA LEU A 48 -2.61 -8.54 -15.89
C LEU A 48 -1.09 -8.56 -15.73
N ILE A 49 -0.56 -7.67 -14.90
CA ILE A 49 0.86 -7.65 -14.51
C ILE A 49 1.09 -8.46 -13.24
N ARG A 50 2.26 -9.07 -13.12
CA ARG A 50 2.66 -9.89 -11.97
C ARG A 50 3.95 -9.38 -11.34
N ARG A 51 4.12 -9.66 -10.05
CA ARG A 51 5.41 -9.49 -9.38
C ARG A 51 6.37 -10.58 -9.82
N LEU A 52 7.57 -10.16 -10.18
CA LEU A 52 8.71 -11.04 -10.37
C LEU A 52 8.98 -11.75 -9.05
N GLY A 53 8.79 -13.08 -9.01
CA GLY A 53 9.05 -13.92 -7.84
C GLY A 53 10.54 -14.07 -7.47
N GLY A 54 11.42 -13.27 -8.06
CA GLY A 54 12.84 -13.19 -7.72
C GLY A 54 13.12 -12.25 -6.54
N GLN A 55 14.41 -12.07 -6.22
CA GLN A 55 14.87 -11.23 -5.10
C GLN A 55 14.36 -9.78 -5.17
N ASP A 56 14.07 -9.29 -6.37
CA ASP A 56 13.65 -7.92 -6.60
C ASP A 56 12.19 -7.67 -6.23
N GLY A 57 11.30 -8.67 -6.28
CA GLY A 57 9.87 -8.49 -5.99
C GLY A 57 9.15 -7.41 -6.83
N LYS A 58 9.75 -6.84 -7.87
CA LYS A 58 9.14 -5.75 -8.68
C LYS A 58 8.00 -6.28 -9.53
N LEU A 59 7.00 -5.44 -9.80
CA LEU A 59 5.97 -5.69 -10.80
C LEU A 59 6.55 -5.52 -12.20
N GLU A 60 6.27 -6.47 -13.09
CA GLU A 60 6.63 -6.38 -14.50
C GLU A 60 5.86 -5.27 -15.22
N CYS A 61 6.52 -4.60 -16.16
CA CYS A 61 5.86 -3.66 -17.04
C CYS A 61 5.31 -4.41 -18.27
N PRO A 62 4.10 -4.13 -18.77
CA PRO A 62 3.56 -4.78 -19.97
C PRO A 62 4.38 -4.55 -21.25
N CYS A 63 5.23 -3.53 -21.29
CA CYS A 63 6.13 -3.32 -22.42
C CYS A 63 7.25 -4.37 -22.50
N GLY A 64 7.46 -5.18 -21.45
CA GLY A 64 8.50 -6.21 -21.37
C GLY A 64 9.88 -5.69 -20.94
N GLU A 65 10.07 -4.37 -20.85
CA GLU A 65 11.36 -3.80 -20.48
C GLU A 65 11.63 -3.92 -18.97
N PRO A 66 12.72 -4.59 -18.54
CA PRO A 66 13.01 -4.79 -17.12
C PRO A 66 13.35 -3.49 -16.40
N LYS A 67 13.88 -2.50 -17.12
CA LYS A 67 14.12 -1.14 -16.60
C LYS A 67 12.84 -0.40 -16.22
N HIS A 68 11.67 -0.85 -16.68
CA HIS A 68 10.36 -0.32 -16.33
C HIS A 68 9.67 -1.07 -15.19
N ALA A 69 10.27 -2.16 -14.69
CA ALA A 69 9.74 -2.86 -13.52
C ALA A 69 9.79 -1.97 -12.27
N ARG A 70 8.71 -1.92 -11.48
CA ARG A 70 8.61 -1.07 -10.28
C ARG A 70 8.02 -1.81 -9.09
N TYR A 71 8.34 -1.35 -7.89
CA TYR A 71 7.71 -1.84 -6.67
C TYR A 71 6.27 -1.33 -6.50
N ASN A 72 6.00 -0.10 -6.93
CA ASN A 72 4.72 0.56 -6.71
C ASN A 72 3.82 0.43 -7.95
N TYR A 73 2.67 -0.23 -7.77
CA TYR A 73 1.64 -0.38 -8.80
C TYR A 73 1.21 0.95 -9.45
N GLN A 74 1.01 2.00 -8.66
CA GLN A 74 0.56 3.31 -9.17
C GLN A 74 1.57 3.91 -10.14
N LYS A 75 2.87 3.67 -9.95
CA LYS A 75 3.90 4.18 -10.87
C LYS A 75 3.81 3.50 -12.23
N ILE A 76 3.64 2.17 -12.26
CA ILE A 76 3.46 1.42 -13.50
C ILE A 76 2.17 1.85 -14.17
N SER A 77 1.06 1.92 -13.42
CA SER A 77 -0.22 2.38 -13.96
C SER A 77 -0.11 3.78 -14.57
N ASN A 78 0.53 4.73 -13.89
CA ASN A 78 0.71 6.09 -14.40
C ASN A 78 1.55 6.10 -15.68
N MET A 79 2.64 5.33 -15.70
CA MET A 79 3.54 5.18 -16.85
C MET A 79 2.83 4.58 -18.07
N CYS A 80 2.04 3.52 -17.88
CA CYS A 80 1.29 2.86 -18.94
C CYS A 80 0.08 3.68 -19.43
N SER A 81 -0.46 4.56 -18.59
CA SER A 81 -1.62 5.41 -18.92
C SER A 81 -1.27 6.72 -19.64
N LEU A 82 0.01 7.01 -19.88
CA LEU A 82 0.44 8.25 -20.54
C LEU A 82 -0.11 8.33 -21.96
N ARG A 83 -0.87 9.40 -22.23
CA ARG A 83 -1.41 9.70 -23.57
C ARG A 83 -0.32 9.93 -24.63
N THR A 84 0.86 10.38 -24.21
CA THR A 84 2.01 10.65 -25.08
C THR A 84 2.76 9.38 -25.50
N GLY A 85 2.31 8.21 -25.07
CA GLY A 85 3.00 6.94 -25.25
C GLY A 85 3.81 6.55 -24.01
N HIS A 86 4.18 5.26 -23.97
CA HIS A 86 4.99 4.69 -22.91
C HIS A 86 6.38 5.36 -22.90
N PRO A 87 6.88 5.84 -21.74
CA PRO A 87 8.14 6.54 -21.70
C PRO A 87 9.32 5.61 -22.00
N SER A 88 10.45 6.20 -22.36
CA SER A 88 11.70 5.46 -22.57
C SER A 88 12.20 4.83 -21.26
N ALA A 89 12.97 3.74 -21.38
CA ALA A 89 13.56 3.02 -20.27
C ALA A 89 14.52 3.88 -19.42
N ASP A 90 15.07 4.94 -20.00
CA ASP A 90 16.04 5.82 -19.34
C ASP A 90 15.40 7.05 -18.67
N GLU A 91 14.07 7.20 -18.74
CA GLU A 91 13.37 8.33 -18.12
C GLU A 91 13.26 8.17 -16.59
N THR A 92 14.12 8.88 -15.87
CA THR A 92 14.27 8.75 -14.41
C THR A 92 13.09 9.23 -13.60
N LYS A 93 12.20 10.04 -14.18
CA LYS A 93 10.99 10.60 -13.52
C LYS A 93 10.11 9.52 -12.89
N TYR A 94 10.07 8.34 -13.50
CA TYR A 94 9.22 7.22 -13.06
C TYR A 94 9.98 6.18 -12.24
N ASN A 95 11.28 6.36 -11.97
CA ASN A 95 12.06 5.42 -11.16
C ASN A 95 11.49 5.29 -9.75
N ASP A 96 11.65 4.11 -9.15
CA ASP A 96 11.33 3.93 -7.74
C ASP A 96 12.15 4.89 -6.87
N TRP A 97 11.54 5.34 -5.78
CA TRP A 97 12.22 6.25 -4.87
C TRP A 97 13.42 5.50 -4.28
N THR A 98 14.63 5.99 -4.53
CA THR A 98 15.80 5.57 -3.75
C THR A 98 15.74 6.27 -2.39
N GLU A 99 16.31 5.68 -1.34
CA GLU A 99 16.32 6.30 0.00
C GLU A 99 16.88 7.74 -0.04
N ASP A 100 17.82 8.02 -0.96
CA ASP A 100 18.40 9.34 -1.17
C ASP A 100 17.40 10.42 -1.64
N THR A 101 16.36 10.04 -2.38
CA THR A 101 15.38 11.03 -2.90
C THR A 101 14.39 11.51 -1.83
N TYR A 102 14.27 10.81 -0.70
CA TYR A 102 13.34 11.20 0.37
C TYR A 102 13.87 12.33 1.26
N SER A 103 15.18 12.42 1.47
CA SER A 103 15.83 13.46 2.27
C SER A 103 15.56 14.89 1.75
N GLN A 104 15.10 15.02 0.50
CA GLN A 104 14.85 16.30 -0.15
C GLN A 104 13.37 16.68 -0.26
N ARG A 105 12.42 15.87 0.23
CA ARG A 105 11.01 16.28 0.21
C ARG A 105 10.75 17.26 1.36
N PRO A 106 10.39 18.54 1.08
CA PRO A 106 9.91 19.42 2.14
C PRO A 106 8.68 18.76 2.75
N ARG A 107 8.75 18.45 4.06
CA ARG A 107 7.59 18.01 4.82
C ARG A 107 6.52 19.07 4.61
N ARG A 108 5.44 18.75 3.90
CA ARG A 108 4.25 19.61 3.87
C ARG A 108 3.75 19.65 5.31
N ILE A 109 4.10 20.72 6.01
CA ILE A 109 3.49 21.07 7.28
C ILE A 109 2.01 21.19 6.97
N ARG A 110 1.22 20.24 7.46
CA ARG A 110 -0.23 20.28 7.38
C ARG A 110 -0.67 21.45 8.27
N THR A 111 -0.78 22.64 7.69
CA THR A 111 -1.49 23.74 8.33
C THR A 111 -2.92 23.28 8.53
N LYS A 112 -3.36 23.22 9.79
CA LYS A 112 -4.77 23.01 10.12
C LYS A 112 -5.52 24.23 9.58
N SER A 113 -6.12 24.12 8.40
CA SER A 113 -7.04 25.12 7.89
C SER A 113 -8.31 25.07 8.73
N THR A 114 -8.39 25.95 9.72
CA THR A 114 -9.65 26.34 10.35
C THR A 114 -10.45 27.10 9.31
N THR A 115 -11.53 26.49 8.82
CA THR A 115 -12.52 27.13 7.94
C THR A 115 -13.30 28.20 8.69
N PRO A 116 -13.37 29.45 8.19
CA PRO A 116 -14.55 30.28 8.35
C PRO A 116 -15.42 30.19 7.09
N ALA A 117 -16.72 30.10 7.33
CA ALA A 117 -17.75 30.22 6.32
C ALA A 117 -17.76 31.63 5.69
N GLY A 118 -18.04 31.74 4.38
CA GLY A 118 -18.41 33.03 3.80
C GLY A 118 -18.18 33.20 2.28
N SER A 119 -19.27 33.04 1.53
CA SER A 119 -19.74 33.88 0.40
C SER A 119 -18.87 34.16 -0.85
N ASN A 120 -19.37 33.62 -1.97
CA ASN A 120 -19.47 34.11 -3.37
C ASN A 120 -18.60 35.28 -3.88
N SER A 121 -18.04 35.13 -5.09
CA SER A 121 -18.18 36.06 -6.24
C SER A 121 -17.48 35.52 -7.51
N ASP A 122 -18.16 35.65 -8.65
CA ASP A 122 -17.70 35.37 -10.02
C ASP A 122 -16.59 36.31 -10.51
N SER A 123 -15.76 35.85 -11.46
CA SER A 123 -15.60 36.42 -12.82
C SER A 123 -14.20 36.28 -13.46
N THR A 124 -14.25 35.78 -14.69
CA THR A 124 -13.53 36.18 -15.93
C THR A 124 -12.03 35.94 -16.16
N THR A 125 -11.78 35.01 -17.09
CA THR A 125 -11.12 35.19 -18.41
C THR A 125 -9.71 35.78 -18.51
N SER A 126 -8.79 34.97 -19.05
CA SER A 126 -8.04 35.20 -20.31
C SER A 126 -6.52 34.94 -20.23
N THR A 127 -6.01 34.35 -21.33
CA THR A 127 -4.69 34.58 -21.97
C THR A 127 -3.66 33.43 -21.91
N SER A 128 -3.57 32.72 -23.04
CA SER A 128 -2.48 31.85 -23.55
C SER A 128 -1.21 32.66 -23.96
N PRO A 129 -0.09 32.10 -24.50
CA PRO A 129 0.66 30.84 -24.29
C PRO A 129 2.21 31.11 -24.12
N PRO A 130 3.19 30.32 -24.65
CA PRO A 130 4.33 29.71 -23.92
C PRO A 130 5.71 30.35 -24.20
N PRO A 131 6.83 29.78 -23.68
CA PRO A 131 7.88 29.40 -24.63
C PRO A 131 8.67 28.12 -24.31
N THR A 132 9.26 27.63 -25.40
CA THR A 132 10.23 26.54 -25.57
C THR A 132 11.59 26.88 -24.95
N SER A 133 12.35 25.87 -24.52
CA SER A 133 13.81 26.00 -24.44
C SER A 133 14.53 24.65 -24.62
N LYS A 134 15.42 24.65 -25.62
CA LYS A 134 16.43 23.66 -25.93
C LYS A 134 17.62 23.84 -24.98
N ARG A 135 18.21 22.74 -24.48
CA ARG A 135 19.63 22.68 -24.06
C ARG A 135 20.06 21.21 -24.04
N LYS A 136 20.79 20.78 -25.07
CA LYS A 136 22.25 20.68 -25.20
C LYS A 136 22.84 19.54 -24.37
N SER A 137 23.31 18.54 -25.13
CA SER A 137 24.22 17.46 -24.81
C SER A 137 25.50 17.96 -24.16
N ASP A 138 26.06 17.17 -23.25
CA ASP A 138 27.50 17.10 -23.00
C ASP A 138 27.88 15.66 -22.63
N GLU A 139 28.99 15.24 -23.23
CA GLU A 139 29.63 13.91 -23.21
C GLU A 139 30.44 13.66 -21.93
N GLN A 140 30.47 12.39 -21.48
CA GLN A 140 31.58 11.61 -20.87
C GLN A 140 32.43 12.19 -19.68
N PRO A 141 33.21 11.39 -18.90
CA PRO A 141 33.64 9.99 -19.10
C PRO A 141 33.49 9.04 -17.88
N SER A 142 33.71 7.77 -18.22
CA SER A 142 34.07 6.60 -17.40
C SER A 142 35.01 6.83 -16.21
N SER A 143 34.72 6.18 -15.08
CA SER A 143 35.76 5.63 -14.21
C SER A 143 35.27 4.41 -13.43
N SER A 144 35.71 3.25 -13.89
CA SER A 144 35.60 1.95 -13.24
C SER A 144 36.41 1.90 -11.95
N ARG A 145 35.80 1.49 -10.84
CA ARG A 145 36.52 0.85 -9.72
C ARG A 145 35.76 -0.40 -9.28
N ASN A 146 36.12 -1.51 -9.91
CA ASN A 146 35.84 -2.86 -9.44
C ASN A 146 36.67 -3.12 -8.18
N ILE A 147 36.08 -2.97 -7.00
CA ILE A 147 36.64 -3.51 -5.76
C ILE A 147 35.95 -4.84 -5.52
N ARG A 148 36.60 -5.92 -5.98
CA ARG A 148 36.21 -7.31 -5.71
C ARG A 148 36.45 -7.59 -4.22
N PRO A 149 35.41 -7.82 -3.39
CA PRO A 149 35.62 -8.26 -2.02
C PRO A 149 36.25 -9.65 -2.06
N LYS A 150 37.40 -9.81 -1.41
CA LYS A 150 38.01 -11.13 -1.18
C LYS A 150 37.04 -11.92 -0.30
N LEU A 151 36.43 -12.96 -0.88
CA LEU A 151 35.78 -14.04 -0.16
C LEU A 151 36.83 -14.71 0.73
N GLN A 152 36.89 -14.29 2.00
CA GLN A 152 37.59 -15.03 3.03
C GLN A 152 36.80 -16.31 3.29
N SER A 153 37.52 -17.42 3.23
CA SER A 153 37.05 -18.77 3.42
C SER A 153 36.32 -18.95 4.74
N ASN A 154 35.10 -19.45 4.60
CA ASN A 154 34.22 -20.06 5.60
C ASN A 154 34.92 -20.60 6.85
N ASP A 155 34.81 -19.86 7.95
CA ASP A 155 34.80 -20.46 9.27
C ASP A 155 33.47 -21.23 9.40
N ILE A 156 33.58 -22.55 9.54
CA ILE A 156 32.45 -23.41 9.89
C ILE A 156 32.09 -23.07 11.33
N ILE A 157 31.21 -22.08 11.51
CA ILE A 157 30.59 -21.80 12.79
C ILE A 157 29.65 -22.98 13.07
N GLU A 158 30.13 -23.95 13.86
CA GLU A 158 29.28 -24.95 14.47
C GLU A 158 28.27 -24.22 15.37
N CYS A 159 27.07 -24.02 14.84
CA CYS A 159 25.92 -23.53 15.58
C CYS A 159 25.53 -24.58 16.62
N VAL A 160 26.18 -24.56 17.78
CA VAL A 160 25.74 -25.33 18.94
C VAL A 160 24.30 -24.90 19.27
N PRO A 161 23.32 -25.83 19.27
CA PRO A 161 21.94 -25.50 19.54
C PRO A 161 21.83 -24.98 20.98
N ASN A 162 21.62 -23.67 21.09
CA ASN A 162 21.55 -22.98 22.36
C ASN A 162 20.21 -23.33 23.04
N THR A 163 20.26 -24.26 24.00
CA THR A 163 19.11 -24.77 24.76
C THR A 163 18.32 -23.68 25.47
N ASP A 164 18.96 -22.55 25.78
CA ASP A 164 18.31 -21.40 26.43
C ASP A 164 17.28 -20.71 25.52
N LYS A 165 17.44 -20.82 24.19
CA LYS A 165 16.48 -20.25 23.23
C LYS A 165 15.10 -20.91 23.34
N LEU A 166 15.04 -22.20 23.65
CA LEU A 166 13.78 -22.92 23.75
C LEU A 166 12.94 -22.44 24.94
N ALA A 167 13.58 -22.16 26.07
CA ALA A 167 12.92 -21.62 27.25
C ALA A 167 12.38 -20.20 27.01
N VAL A 168 13.12 -19.36 26.29
CA VAL A 168 12.68 -18.00 25.90
C VAL A 168 11.46 -18.07 24.98
N LEU A 169 11.50 -18.93 23.94
CA LEU A 169 10.39 -19.09 23.00
C LEU A 169 9.13 -19.61 23.70
N LYS A 170 9.25 -20.55 24.64
CA LYS A 170 8.11 -21.04 25.42
C LYS A 170 7.45 -19.93 26.23
N LYS A 171 8.26 -19.11 26.93
CA LYS A 171 7.76 -17.96 27.71
C LYS A 171 7.09 -16.91 26.83
N GLU A 172 7.60 -16.71 25.62
CA GLU A 172 6.99 -15.81 24.65
C GLU A 172 5.64 -16.35 24.13
N SER A 173 5.56 -17.65 23.82
CA SER A 173 4.30 -18.33 23.45
C SER A 173 3.24 -18.15 24.54
N ASP A 174 3.57 -18.47 25.80
CA ASP A 174 2.63 -18.32 26.93
C ASP A 174 2.14 -16.87 27.10
N ARG A 175 3.00 -15.89 26.78
CA ARG A 175 2.64 -14.46 26.83
C ARG A 175 1.69 -14.08 25.71
N LEU A 176 1.88 -14.64 24.51
CA LEU A 176 0.99 -14.43 23.37
C LEU A 176 -0.37 -15.08 23.61
N ASP A 177 -0.42 -16.29 24.15
CA ASP A 177 -1.67 -16.98 24.46
C ASP A 177 -2.51 -16.20 25.49
N LYS A 178 -1.87 -15.68 26.54
CA LYS A 178 -2.54 -14.79 27.51
C LYS A 178 -3.08 -13.51 26.88
N LYS A 179 -2.36 -12.92 25.91
CA LYS A 179 -2.84 -11.74 25.18
C LYS A 179 -4.02 -12.07 24.27
N LEU A 180 -3.97 -13.22 23.59
CA LEU A 180 -5.04 -13.72 22.73
C LEU A 180 -6.32 -13.93 23.54
N GLU A 181 -6.22 -14.63 24.67
CA GLU A 181 -7.36 -14.92 25.55
C GLU A 181 -7.99 -13.64 26.11
N LYS A 182 -7.17 -12.64 26.46
CA LYS A 182 -7.68 -11.33 26.90
C LYS A 182 -8.42 -10.59 25.78
N LYS A 183 -7.92 -10.65 24.55
CA LYS A 183 -8.60 -10.03 23.39
C LYS A 183 -9.92 -10.73 23.11
N LYS A 184 -9.93 -12.07 23.09
CA LYS A 184 -11.13 -12.88 22.88
C LYS A 184 -12.23 -12.54 23.90
N LYS A 185 -11.90 -12.46 25.19
CA LYS A 185 -12.85 -12.06 26.23
C LYS A 185 -13.40 -10.64 26.05
N LYS A 186 -12.59 -9.72 25.52
CA LYS A 186 -13.04 -8.35 25.24
C LYS A 186 -14.03 -8.34 24.07
N GLU A 187 -13.71 -9.03 22.99
CA GLU A 187 -14.59 -9.16 21.82
C GLU A 187 -15.91 -9.86 22.18
N GLU A 188 -15.86 -10.92 23.01
CA GLU A 188 -17.05 -11.62 23.50
C GLU A 188 -17.94 -10.75 24.42
N ALA A 189 -17.35 -9.82 25.18
CA ALA A 189 -18.11 -8.84 25.94
C ALA A 189 -18.79 -7.81 25.03
N GLU A 190 -18.09 -7.35 23.99
CA GLU A 190 -18.63 -6.42 22.99
C GLU A 190 -19.77 -7.04 22.18
N ILE A 191 -19.65 -8.32 21.79
CA ILE A 191 -20.72 -9.06 21.12
C ILE A 191 -21.97 -9.13 22.00
N ARG A 192 -21.83 -9.48 23.28
CA ARG A 192 -22.97 -9.54 24.22
C ARG A 192 -23.68 -8.20 24.41
N ASP A 193 -22.92 -7.11 24.44
CA ASP A 193 -23.49 -5.76 24.52
C ASP A 193 -24.30 -5.42 23.26
N LEU A 194 -23.75 -5.70 22.08
CA LEU A 194 -24.44 -5.51 20.80
C LEU A 194 -25.69 -6.39 20.68
N GLU A 195 -25.65 -7.64 21.14
CA GLU A 195 -26.82 -8.53 21.18
C GLU A 195 -27.94 -7.97 22.07
N SER A 196 -27.59 -7.38 23.22
CA SER A 196 -28.56 -6.70 24.09
C SER A 196 -29.21 -5.52 23.38
N GLN A 197 -28.42 -4.66 22.71
CA GLN A 197 -28.95 -3.51 21.96
C GLN A 197 -29.87 -3.93 20.81
N ILE A 198 -29.55 -5.03 20.13
CA ILE A 198 -30.41 -5.59 19.07
C ILE A 198 -31.76 -6.03 19.64
N GLU A 199 -31.78 -6.64 20.82
CA GLU A 199 -33.02 -7.10 21.44
C GLU A 199 -33.91 -5.93 21.88
N ASP A 200 -33.33 -4.88 22.45
CA ASP A 200 -34.05 -3.65 22.79
C ASP A 200 -34.68 -2.99 21.54
N LEU A 201 -33.93 -2.91 20.44
CA LEU A 201 -34.43 -2.35 19.18
C LEU A 201 -35.55 -3.20 18.58
N LYS A 202 -35.49 -4.53 18.68
CA LYS A 202 -36.60 -5.40 18.24
C LYS A 202 -37.86 -5.14 19.05
N ALA A 203 -37.73 -5.04 20.38
CA ALA A 203 -38.86 -4.73 21.26
C ALA A 203 -39.48 -3.37 20.91
N GLU A 204 -38.66 -2.36 20.61
CA GLU A 204 -39.14 -1.05 20.16
C GLU A 204 -39.88 -1.13 18.81
N ILE A 205 -39.34 -1.88 17.85
CA ILE A 205 -39.98 -2.09 16.54
C ILE A 205 -41.34 -2.78 16.72
N ASP A 206 -41.43 -3.80 17.56
CA ASP A 206 -42.68 -4.52 17.79
C ASP A 206 -43.72 -3.67 18.53
N ALA A 207 -43.30 -2.85 19.49
CA ALA A 207 -44.18 -1.86 20.13
C ALA A 207 -44.75 -0.86 19.11
N LYS A 208 -43.90 -0.34 18.21
CA LYS A 208 -44.35 0.57 17.13
C LYS A 208 -45.30 -0.13 16.16
N ARG A 209 -45.06 -1.40 15.82
CA ARG A 209 -45.96 -2.20 14.97
C ARG A 209 -47.33 -2.37 15.61
N GLN A 210 -47.39 -2.68 16.90
CA GLN A 210 -48.64 -2.77 17.65
C GLN A 210 -49.39 -1.43 17.67
N GLN A 211 -48.67 -0.33 17.87
CA GLN A 211 -49.25 1.01 17.83
C GLN A 211 -49.86 1.33 16.46
N ILE A 212 -49.15 1.05 15.35
CA ILE A 212 -49.65 1.24 13.99
C ILE A 212 -50.92 0.41 13.75
N ASN A 213 -50.92 -0.86 14.17
CA ASN A 213 -52.09 -1.72 14.04
C ASN A 213 -53.28 -1.18 14.83
N ALA A 214 -53.06 -0.69 16.06
CA ALA A 214 -54.11 -0.08 16.87
C ALA A 214 -54.72 1.18 16.23
N TYR A 215 -53.94 1.97 15.49
CA TYR A 215 -54.47 3.11 14.73
C TYR A 215 -55.28 2.67 13.52
N ARG A 216 -54.84 1.65 12.78
CA ARG A 216 -55.56 1.13 11.59
C ARG A 216 -56.97 0.63 11.88
N PHE A 217 -57.26 0.17 13.10
CA PHE A 217 -58.58 -0.34 13.47
C PHE A 217 -59.54 0.73 14.01
N ARG A 218 -59.12 2.00 14.09
CA ARG A 218 -59.99 3.11 14.53
C ARG A 218 -60.65 3.88 13.37
N GLU A 219 -60.25 3.62 12.13
CA GLU A 219 -60.86 4.16 10.91
C GLU A 219 -61.84 3.15 10.31
#